data_AF-A0A8S8Z0Z2-F1
#
_entry.id   AF-A0A8S8Z0Z2-F1
#
_cell.length_a   1.000
_cell.length_b   1.000
_cell.length_c   1.000
_cell.angle_alpha   90.00
_cell.angle_beta   90.00
_cell.angle_gamma   90.00
#
_symmetry.space_group_name_H-M   'P 1'
#
loop_
_entity.id
_entity.type
_entity.pdbx_description
1 polymer ?
#
loop_
_entity_poly.entity_id
_entity_poly.type
_entity_poly.pdbx_seq_one_letter_code
_entity_poly.pdbx_strand_id
1 'polypeptide(L)'
;MRLAGDILLAGGKRYRPVMATLAFEAAGGEDTSKVMNLAMASEIIHTATLVHDDIYDQSKLRRGKPTLHTSVGLPEAIIAGDYLFALGFGLGGRHDDRVVERIAEACGRIATSELKQLEHIGNLATTPEDYYAIVDGKTAFPISSGFLGCRGVGRGPPSTSSMHWKSSEWSSEGRSRWSMTCWT
;
A
#
# COMPACT_ATOMS: atom_id res chain seq x y z
N MET A 1 21.73 -2.63 -8.24
CA MET A 1 20.56 -3.46 -8.61
C MET A 1 20.47 -4.80 -7.89
N ARG A 2 21.58 -5.44 -7.48
CA ARG A 2 21.55 -6.70 -6.70
C ARG A 2 20.79 -6.61 -5.37
N LEU A 3 20.97 -5.50 -4.64
CA LEU A 3 20.37 -5.27 -3.32
C LEU A 3 18.82 -5.33 -3.33
N ALA A 4 18.18 -4.63 -4.27
CA ALA A 4 16.72 -4.65 -4.42
C ALA A 4 16.19 -6.04 -4.79
N GLY A 5 16.93 -6.77 -5.64
CA GLY A 5 16.63 -8.15 -5.99
C GLY A 5 16.74 -9.08 -4.78
N ASP A 6 17.79 -8.94 -3.97
CA ASP A 6 18.00 -9.74 -2.77
C ASP A 6 16.89 -9.53 -1.74
N ILE A 7 16.41 -8.30 -1.55
CA ILE A 7 15.29 -7.98 -0.64
C ILE A 7 13.98 -8.59 -1.16
N LEU A 8 13.68 -8.39 -2.44
CA LEU A 8 12.50 -8.99 -3.05
C LEU A 8 12.57 -10.51 -2.92
N LEU A 9 13.71 -11.14 -3.20
CA LEU A 9 13.88 -12.59 -3.16
C LEU A 9 14.18 -13.15 -1.76
N ALA A 10 14.30 -12.31 -0.72
CA ALA A 10 14.65 -12.73 0.65
C ALA A 10 13.58 -13.62 1.32
N GLY A 11 12.40 -13.74 0.69
CA GLY A 11 11.27 -14.53 1.11
C GLY A 11 10.06 -13.66 1.43
N GLY A 12 8.86 -14.14 1.09
CA GLY A 12 7.60 -13.42 1.24
C GLY A 12 6.45 -14.35 0.98
N LYS A 13 5.34 -14.20 1.71
CA LYS A 13 4.14 -15.01 1.50
C LYS A 13 3.37 -14.63 0.23
N ARG A 14 3.69 -13.46 -0.35
CA ARG A 14 3.12 -12.95 -1.61
C ARG A 14 1.59 -12.88 -1.60
N TYR A 15 0.99 -12.55 -0.46
CA TYR A 15 -0.46 -12.46 -0.36
C TYR A 15 -1.02 -11.34 -1.24
N ARG A 16 -0.39 -10.15 -1.28
CA ARG A 16 -0.89 -9.02 -2.07
C ARG A 16 -1.05 -9.36 -3.56
N PRO A 17 -0.04 -9.91 -4.26
CA PRO A 17 -0.19 -10.24 -5.68
C PRO A 17 -1.18 -11.39 -5.90
N VAL A 18 -1.19 -12.42 -5.05
CA VAL A 18 -2.16 -13.53 -5.16
C VAL A 18 -3.59 -13.01 -5.02
N MET A 19 -3.86 -12.20 -4.00
CA MET A 19 -5.19 -11.66 -3.78
C MET A 19 -5.61 -10.67 -4.88
N ALA A 20 -4.67 -9.88 -5.42
CA ALA A 20 -4.91 -8.99 -6.56
C ALA A 20 -5.34 -9.78 -7.81
N THR A 21 -4.65 -10.88 -8.12
CA THR A 21 -5.03 -11.77 -9.24
C THR A 21 -6.38 -12.42 -9.01
N LEU A 22 -6.64 -12.96 -7.82
CA LEU A 22 -7.94 -13.56 -7.48
C LEU A 22 -9.09 -12.54 -7.54
N ALA A 23 -8.85 -11.29 -7.13
CA ALA A 23 -9.85 -10.23 -7.23
C ALA A 23 -10.18 -9.87 -8.69
N PHE A 24 -9.19 -9.90 -9.57
CA PHE A 24 -9.38 -9.70 -11.01
C PHE A 24 -10.18 -10.84 -11.64
N GLU A 25 -9.81 -12.10 -11.33
CA GLU A 25 -10.53 -13.29 -11.81
C GLU A 25 -11.97 -13.33 -11.30
N ALA A 26 -12.20 -13.04 -10.01
CA ALA A 26 -13.53 -12.95 -9.42
C ALA A 26 -14.38 -11.83 -10.04
N ALA A 27 -13.73 -10.78 -10.57
CA ALA A 27 -14.37 -9.73 -11.35
C ALA A 27 -14.55 -10.10 -12.83
N GLY A 28 -14.37 -11.37 -13.23
CA GLY A 28 -14.56 -11.85 -14.60
C GLY A 28 -13.42 -11.48 -15.56
N GLY A 29 -12.24 -11.16 -15.03
CA GLY A 29 -11.03 -10.98 -15.83
C GLY A 29 -10.44 -12.34 -16.23
N GLU A 30 -10.16 -12.54 -17.52
CA GLU A 30 -9.64 -13.82 -18.04
C GLU A 30 -8.11 -13.82 -18.21
N ASP A 31 -7.54 -12.67 -18.57
CA ASP A 31 -6.11 -12.52 -18.85
C ASP A 31 -5.38 -11.85 -17.69
N THR A 32 -4.84 -12.67 -16.80
CA THR A 32 -4.12 -12.22 -15.59
C THR A 32 -2.84 -11.44 -15.90
N SER A 33 -2.32 -11.51 -17.13
CA SER A 33 -1.17 -10.68 -17.54
C SER A 33 -1.48 -9.18 -17.46
N LYS A 34 -2.76 -8.81 -17.63
CA LYS A 34 -3.23 -7.42 -17.54
C LYS A 34 -3.09 -6.85 -16.13
N VAL A 35 -3.26 -7.67 -15.10
CA VAL A 35 -3.19 -7.23 -13.70
C VAL A 35 -1.80 -7.44 -13.08
N MET A 36 -0.94 -8.22 -13.73
CA MET A 36 0.37 -8.61 -13.16
C MET A 36 1.25 -7.42 -12.79
N ASN A 37 1.31 -6.38 -13.63
CA ASN A 37 2.08 -5.17 -13.32
C ASN A 37 1.57 -4.46 -12.06
N LEU A 38 0.24 -4.43 -11.86
CA LEU A 38 -0.38 -3.82 -10.68
C LEU A 38 -0.16 -4.68 -9.42
N ALA A 39 -0.29 -5.99 -9.55
CA ALA A 39 -0.02 -6.95 -8.48
C ALA A 39 1.44 -6.86 -8.01
N MET A 40 2.39 -6.80 -8.94
CA MET A 40 3.82 -6.60 -8.65
C MET A 40 4.08 -5.23 -8.02
N ALA A 41 3.46 -4.17 -8.54
CA ALA A 41 3.59 -2.81 -7.97
C ALA A 41 3.20 -2.78 -6.49
N SER A 42 2.06 -3.39 -6.12
CA SER A 42 1.59 -3.46 -4.73
C SER A 42 2.58 -4.19 -3.80
N GLU A 43 3.16 -5.31 -4.25
CA GLU A 43 4.13 -6.07 -3.47
C GLU A 43 5.47 -5.35 -3.34
N ILE A 44 5.92 -4.67 -4.40
CA ILE A 44 7.16 -3.90 -4.41
C ILE A 44 7.03 -2.68 -3.48
N ILE A 45 5.92 -1.95 -3.55
CA ILE A 45 5.63 -0.84 -2.63
C ILE A 45 5.58 -1.36 -1.19
N HIS A 46 4.89 -2.48 -0.94
CA HIS A 46 4.88 -3.09 0.39
C HIS A 46 6.29 -3.46 0.86
N THR A 47 7.12 -4.02 -0.02
CA THR A 47 8.51 -4.36 0.32
C THR A 47 9.31 -3.10 0.66
N ALA A 48 9.10 -1.99 -0.06
CA ALA A 48 9.72 -0.70 0.25
C ALA A 48 9.32 -0.20 1.64
N THR A 49 8.02 -0.28 2.00
CA THR A 49 7.58 0.14 3.33
C THR A 49 8.22 -0.71 4.42
N LEU A 50 8.37 -2.03 4.22
CA LEU A 50 9.03 -2.89 5.19
C LEU A 50 10.50 -2.54 5.42
N VAL A 51 11.22 -2.08 4.38
CA VAL A 51 12.60 -1.61 4.52
C VAL A 51 12.65 -0.34 5.36
N HIS A 52 11.74 0.61 5.11
CA HIS A 52 11.65 1.85 5.88
C HIS A 52 11.19 1.61 7.32
N ASP A 53 10.22 0.72 7.55
CA ASP A 53 9.80 0.29 8.89
C ASP A 53 10.97 -0.30 9.68
N ASP A 54 11.76 -1.19 9.07
CA ASP A 54 12.93 -1.79 9.74
C ASP A 54 13.93 -0.73 10.18
N ILE A 55 14.14 0.31 9.37
CA ILE A 55 15.01 1.45 9.70
C ILE A 55 14.41 2.26 10.85
N TYR A 56 13.13 2.61 10.74
CA TYR A 56 12.43 3.44 11.71
C TYR A 56 12.38 2.76 13.10
N ASP A 57 12.05 1.47 13.13
CA ASP A 57 11.95 0.67 14.34
C ASP A 57 13.32 0.22 14.89
N GLN A 58 14.43 0.57 14.20
CA GLN A 58 15.78 0.10 14.52
C GLN A 58 15.88 -1.43 14.65
N SER A 59 15.07 -2.14 13.86
CA SER A 59 14.95 -3.59 13.92
C SER A 59 16.23 -4.25 13.40
N LYS A 60 16.92 -5.05 14.22
CA LYS A 60 18.13 -5.77 13.80
C LYS A 60 17.84 -7.01 12.96
N LEU A 61 16.66 -7.61 13.13
CA LEU A 61 16.27 -8.87 12.49
C LEU A 61 14.86 -8.81 11.92
N ARG A 62 14.65 -9.41 10.75
CA ARG A 62 13.34 -9.69 10.14
C ARG A 62 13.28 -11.15 9.72
N ARG A 63 12.31 -11.90 10.26
CA ARG A 63 12.14 -13.36 10.02
C ARG A 63 13.42 -14.17 10.25
N GLY A 64 14.18 -13.83 11.30
CA GLY A 64 15.43 -14.51 11.66
C GLY A 64 16.64 -14.14 10.79
N LYS A 65 16.51 -13.22 9.83
CA LYS A 65 17.62 -12.70 9.02
C LYS A 65 17.95 -11.26 9.40
N PRO A 66 19.22 -10.81 9.29
CA PRO A 66 19.58 -9.40 9.46
C PRO A 66 18.74 -8.48 8.57
N THR A 67 18.31 -7.34 9.10
CA THR A 67 17.65 -6.31 8.31
C THR A 67 18.63 -5.63 7.37
N LEU A 68 18.11 -4.92 6.37
CA LEU A 68 18.92 -4.32 5.33
C LEU A 68 19.89 -3.28 5.91
N HIS A 69 19.41 -2.37 6.75
CA HIS A 69 20.26 -1.33 7.34
C HIS A 69 21.35 -1.91 8.27
N THR A 70 21.08 -3.05 8.90
CA THR A 70 22.08 -3.77 9.71
C THR A 70 23.15 -4.43 8.83
N SER A 71 22.78 -4.84 7.60
CA SER A 71 23.67 -5.58 6.70
C SER A 71 24.55 -4.69 5.85
N VAL A 72 24.00 -3.57 5.34
CA VAL A 72 24.68 -2.72 4.36
C VAL A 72 24.87 -1.28 4.77
N GLY A 73 24.36 -0.88 5.94
CA GLY A 73 24.40 0.50 6.40
C GLY A 73 23.08 1.24 6.18
N LEU A 74 22.90 2.30 6.97
CA LEU A 74 21.70 3.13 6.96
C LEU A 74 21.49 3.89 5.63
N PRO A 75 22.50 4.59 5.06
CA PRO A 75 22.30 5.34 3.81
C PRO A 75 21.86 4.46 2.64
N GLU A 76 22.51 3.31 2.47
CA GLU A 76 22.23 2.34 1.42
C GLU A 76 20.84 1.74 1.56
N ALA A 77 20.40 1.48 2.78
CA ALA A 77 19.08 0.92 3.04
C ALA A 77 17.95 1.92 2.74
N ILE A 78 18.14 3.20 3.05
CA ILE A 78 17.19 4.28 2.71
C ILE A 78 17.07 4.37 1.17
N ILE A 79 18.20 4.48 0.46
CA ILE A 79 18.22 4.59 -1.00
C ILE A 79 17.57 3.36 -1.65
N ALA A 80 17.77 2.17 -1.09
CA ALA A 80 17.16 0.95 -1.59
C ALA A 80 15.63 0.94 -1.42
N GLY A 81 15.12 1.42 -0.30
CA GLY A 81 13.68 1.57 -0.08
C GLY A 81 13.07 2.59 -1.04
N ASP A 82 13.70 3.75 -1.21
CA ASP A 82 13.26 4.78 -2.17
C ASP A 82 13.24 4.25 -3.61
N TYR A 83 14.28 3.49 -4.00
CA TYR A 83 14.33 2.86 -5.32
C TYR A 83 13.21 1.84 -5.52
N LEU A 84 12.93 0.98 -4.52
CA LEU A 84 11.81 0.04 -4.59
C LEU A 84 10.48 0.78 -4.70
N PHE A 85 10.30 1.86 -3.94
CA PHE A 85 9.10 2.67 -3.99
C PHE A 85 8.89 3.27 -5.40
N ALA A 86 9.94 3.86 -5.99
CA ALA A 86 9.91 4.39 -7.36
C ALA A 86 9.64 3.30 -8.41
N LEU A 87 10.23 2.11 -8.25
CA LEU A 87 10.01 0.97 -9.14
C LEU A 87 8.55 0.50 -9.09
N GLY A 88 7.99 0.36 -7.88
CA GLY A 88 6.60 -0.04 -7.69
C GLY A 88 5.63 0.98 -8.27
N PHE A 89 5.86 2.28 -8.01
CA PHE A 89 5.06 3.35 -8.60
C PHE A 89 5.16 3.38 -10.12
N GLY A 90 6.35 3.17 -10.69
CA GLY A 90 6.56 3.10 -12.13
C GLY A 90 5.84 1.93 -12.82
N LEU A 91 5.70 0.79 -12.14
CA LEU A 91 4.90 -0.34 -12.64
C LEU A 91 3.39 -0.06 -12.54
N GLY A 92 2.96 0.57 -11.44
CA GLY A 92 1.57 1.00 -11.24
C GLY A 92 1.14 2.10 -12.23
N GLY A 93 2.06 3.00 -12.58
CA GLY A 93 1.87 4.10 -13.52
C GLY A 93 1.63 3.70 -14.98
N ARG A 94 1.64 2.40 -15.30
CA ARG A 94 1.32 1.88 -16.63
C ARG A 94 -0.19 1.64 -16.84
N HIS A 95 -0.99 1.86 -15.80
CA HIS A 95 -2.45 1.72 -15.82
C HIS A 95 -3.14 3.07 -16.01
N ASP A 96 -4.46 3.05 -16.11
CA ASP A 96 -5.28 4.25 -16.23
C ASP A 96 -5.15 5.17 -15.00
N ASP A 97 -5.50 6.44 -15.22
CA ASP A 97 -5.47 7.53 -14.24
C ASP A 97 -6.15 7.16 -12.91
N ARG A 98 -7.28 6.45 -12.96
CA ARG A 98 -8.01 6.04 -11.76
C ARG A 98 -7.21 5.03 -10.93
N VAL A 99 -6.53 4.08 -11.57
CA VAL A 99 -5.65 3.14 -10.85
C VAL A 99 -4.46 3.88 -10.24
N VAL A 100 -3.85 4.81 -10.98
CA VAL A 100 -2.72 5.60 -10.50
C VAL A 100 -3.11 6.47 -9.29
N GLU A 101 -4.26 7.13 -9.35
CA GLU A 101 -4.81 7.93 -8.24
C GLU A 101 -5.00 7.08 -6.99
N ARG A 102 -5.50 5.84 -7.14
CA ARG A 102 -5.70 4.91 -6.02
C ARG A 102 -4.40 4.41 -5.39
N ILE A 103 -3.37 4.20 -6.19
CA ILE A 103 -2.03 3.87 -5.69
C ILE A 103 -1.48 5.06 -4.92
N ALA A 104 -1.58 6.27 -5.47
CA ALA A 104 -1.14 7.49 -4.80
C ALA A 104 -1.87 7.71 -3.47
N GLU A 105 -3.19 7.53 -3.44
CA GLU A 105 -3.99 7.60 -2.22
C GLU A 105 -3.53 6.55 -1.19
N ALA A 106 -3.29 5.31 -1.61
CA ALA A 106 -2.82 4.25 -0.73
C ALA A 106 -1.45 4.57 -0.12
N CYS A 107 -0.51 5.04 -0.94
CA CYS A 107 0.80 5.48 -0.48
C CYS A 107 0.70 6.65 0.52
N GLY A 108 -0.14 7.64 0.22
CA GLY A 108 -0.38 8.78 1.11
C GLY A 108 -0.95 8.34 2.45
N ARG A 109 -1.93 7.43 2.45
CA ARG A 109 -2.54 6.89 3.67
C ARG A 109 -1.57 6.05 4.50
N ILE A 110 -0.69 5.28 3.87
CA ILE A 110 0.37 4.56 4.61
C ILE A 110 1.23 5.58 5.37
N ALA A 111 1.73 6.61 4.67
CA ALA A 111 2.60 7.60 5.28
C ALA A 111 1.91 8.38 6.42
N THR A 112 0.66 8.81 6.24
CA THR A 112 -0.06 9.52 7.30
C THR A 112 -0.42 8.61 8.48
N SER A 113 -0.71 7.33 8.24
CA SER A 113 -0.93 6.35 9.32
C SER A 113 0.34 6.02 10.09
N GLU A 114 1.51 5.96 9.43
CA GLU A 114 2.78 5.84 10.14
C GLU A 114 3.01 7.05 11.04
N LEU A 115 2.85 8.27 10.52
CA LEU A 115 2.99 9.48 11.32
C LEU A 115 2.04 9.49 12.53
N LYS A 116 0.76 9.13 12.32
CA LYS A 116 -0.20 8.98 13.42
C LYS A 116 0.27 7.93 14.42
N GLN A 117 0.80 6.79 13.97
CA GLN A 117 1.34 5.77 14.88
C GLN A 117 2.44 6.36 15.77
N LEU A 118 3.29 7.26 15.25
CA LEU A 118 4.36 7.89 16.02
C LEU A 118 3.83 8.77 17.15
N GLU A 119 2.77 9.52 16.90
CA GLU A 119 2.10 10.39 17.90
C GLU A 119 1.52 9.59 19.07
N HIS A 120 1.21 8.31 18.85
CA HIS A 120 0.64 7.42 19.86
C HIS A 120 1.69 6.59 20.63
N ILE A 121 2.99 6.68 20.28
CA ILE A 121 4.05 5.97 21.01
C ILE A 121 4.09 6.44 22.47
N GLY A 122 3.91 5.51 23.40
CA GLY A 122 3.93 5.79 24.85
C GLY A 122 2.69 6.52 25.38
N ASN A 123 1.67 6.74 24.54
CA ASN A 123 0.45 7.45 24.94
C ASN A 123 -0.62 6.49 25.48
N LEU A 124 -0.83 6.50 26.80
CA LEU A 124 -1.85 5.68 27.47
C LEU A 124 -3.29 6.16 27.23
N ALA A 125 -3.49 7.35 26.66
CA ALA A 125 -4.80 7.86 26.29
C ALA A 125 -5.26 7.39 24.90
N THR A 126 -4.46 6.54 24.22
CA THR A 126 -4.80 6.00 22.90
C THR A 126 -6.10 5.20 22.95
N THR A 127 -7.07 5.61 22.14
CA THR A 127 -8.39 4.98 22.08
C THR A 127 -8.40 3.79 21.11
N PRO A 128 -9.36 2.86 21.22
CA PRO A 128 -9.59 1.83 20.20
C PRO A 128 -9.80 2.42 18.80
N GLU A 129 -10.49 3.56 18.70
CA GLU A 129 -10.74 4.27 17.45
C GLU A 129 -9.44 4.76 16.79
N ASP A 130 -8.48 5.23 17.59
CA ASP A 130 -7.16 5.61 17.09
C ASP A 130 -6.40 4.42 16.54
N TYR A 131 -6.43 3.30 17.25
CA TYR A 131 -5.83 2.05 16.80
C TYR A 131 -6.42 1.59 15.46
N TYR A 132 -7.76 1.58 15.33
CA TYR A 132 -8.41 1.20 14.07
C TYR A 132 -8.05 2.15 12.92
N ALA A 133 -7.97 3.45 13.18
CA ALA A 133 -7.55 4.42 12.16
C ALA A 133 -6.10 4.17 11.67
N ILE A 134 -5.19 3.79 12.57
CA ILE A 134 -3.80 3.46 12.21
C ILE A 134 -3.78 2.18 11.37
N VAL A 135 -4.42 1.11 11.83
CA VAL A 135 -4.41 -0.19 11.13
C VAL A 135 -5.11 -0.11 9.77
N ASP A 136 -6.17 0.70 9.66
CA ASP A 136 -6.89 0.91 8.41
C ASP A 136 -5.96 1.49 7.33
N GLY A 137 -5.28 2.60 7.61
CA GLY A 137 -4.40 3.22 6.60
C GLY A 137 -3.07 2.49 6.38
N LYS A 138 -2.47 1.90 7.43
CA LYS A 138 -1.19 1.17 7.32
C LYS A 138 -1.34 -0.17 6.58
N THR A 139 -2.46 -0.87 6.76
CA THR A 139 -2.63 -2.25 6.29
C THR A 139 -3.88 -2.47 5.44
N ALA A 140 -5.07 -2.14 5.95
CA ALA A 140 -6.32 -2.56 5.31
C ALA A 140 -6.55 -1.83 3.99
N PHE A 141 -6.35 -0.52 3.96
CA PHE A 141 -6.57 0.34 2.80
C PHE A 141 -5.62 0.03 1.63
N PRO A 142 -4.30 -0.16 1.83
CA PRO A 142 -3.41 -0.55 0.73
C PRO A 142 -3.79 -1.89 0.09
N ILE A 143 -4.30 -2.84 0.88
CA ILE A 143 -4.78 -4.12 0.38
C ILE A 143 -6.06 -3.93 -0.44
N SER A 144 -7.04 -3.23 0.11
CA SER A 144 -8.34 -3.00 -0.56
C SER A 144 -8.20 -2.15 -1.82
N SER A 145 -7.36 -1.11 -1.79
CA SER A 145 -7.03 -0.26 -2.94
C SER A 145 -6.42 -1.07 -4.08
N GLY A 146 -5.47 -1.96 -3.76
CA GLY A 146 -4.90 -2.90 -4.73
C GLY A 146 -5.98 -3.72 -5.44
N PHE A 147 -6.93 -4.30 -4.71
CA PHE A 147 -7.99 -5.13 -5.29
C PHE A 147 -8.96 -4.33 -6.15
N LEU A 148 -9.33 -3.13 -5.70
CA LEU A 148 -10.21 -2.25 -6.45
C LEU A 148 -9.57 -1.79 -7.75
N GLY A 149 -8.27 -1.48 -7.74
CA GLY A 149 -7.51 -1.20 -8.94
C GLY A 149 -7.56 -2.39 -9.91
N CYS A 150 -7.32 -3.60 -9.42
CA CYS A 150 -7.34 -4.83 -10.21
C CYS A 150 -8.70 -5.10 -10.86
N ARG A 151 -9.81 -4.90 -10.13
CA ARG A 151 -11.17 -5.01 -10.67
C ARG A 151 -11.45 -4.02 -11.81
N GLY A 152 -10.82 -2.85 -11.79
CA GLY A 152 -10.99 -1.80 -12.79
C GLY A 152 -10.23 -2.07 -14.11
N VAL A 153 -9.15 -2.86 -14.06
CA VAL A 153 -8.27 -3.10 -15.22
C VAL A 153 -9.05 -3.78 -16.36
N GLY A 154 -9.08 -3.14 -17.53
CA GLY A 154 -9.68 -3.70 -18.74
C GLY A 154 -11.21 -3.62 -18.81
N ARG A 155 -11.87 -3.11 -17.78
CA ARG A 155 -13.28 -2.71 -17.84
C ARG A 155 -13.31 -1.22 -18.17
N GLY A 156 -14.00 -0.82 -19.23
CA GLY A 156 -14.23 0.60 -19.57
C GLY A 156 -14.81 1.38 -18.37
N PRO A 157 -14.88 2.73 -18.45
CA PRO A 157 -15.40 3.54 -17.35
C PRO A 157 -16.76 2.96 -16.90
N PRO A 158 -17.01 2.83 -15.58
CA PRO A 158 -18.31 2.39 -15.10
C PRO A 158 -19.36 3.31 -15.72
N SER A 159 -20.48 2.74 -16.21
CA SER A 159 -21.67 3.56 -16.38
C SER A 159 -21.87 4.32 -15.06
N THR A 160 -21.95 5.64 -15.14
CA THR A 160 -21.85 6.64 -14.07
C THR A 160 -22.89 6.52 -12.95
N SER A 161 -23.58 5.40 -12.81
CA SER A 161 -24.75 5.22 -11.96
C SER A 161 -24.51 4.55 -10.60
N SER A 162 -23.29 4.15 -10.18
CA SER A 162 -23.19 3.38 -8.92
C SER A 162 -22.00 3.60 -7.98
N MET A 163 -21.10 4.57 -8.19
CA MET A 163 -20.10 4.88 -7.14
C MET A 163 -19.52 6.30 -7.32
N HIS A 164 -20.18 7.29 -6.72
CA HIS A 164 -19.57 8.59 -6.44
C HIS A 164 -18.95 8.55 -5.04
N TRP A 165 -17.62 8.54 -4.98
CA TRP A 165 -16.89 8.84 -3.75
C TRP A 165 -16.69 10.36 -3.71
N LYS A 166 -17.39 11.06 -2.81
CA LYS A 166 -17.08 12.46 -2.54
C LYS A 166 -15.80 12.50 -1.70
N SER A 167 -14.72 13.04 -2.27
CA SER A 167 -13.63 13.58 -1.47
C SER A 167 -14.20 14.75 -0.66
N SER A 168 -14.37 14.59 0.65
CA SER A 168 -14.60 15.74 1.52
C SER A 168 -13.28 16.48 1.71
N GLU A 169 -13.30 17.79 1.45
CA GLU A 169 -12.20 18.71 1.67
C GLU A 169 -11.60 18.56 3.08
N TRP A 170 -10.29 18.79 3.14
CA TRP A 170 -9.52 18.88 4.37
C TRP A 170 -10.07 20.03 5.23
N SER A 171 -10.85 19.72 6.27
CA SER A 171 -11.25 20.71 7.28
C SER A 171 -10.18 20.79 8.37
N SER A 172 -9.88 22.02 8.81
CA SER A 172 -8.87 22.38 9.82
C SER A 172 -9.06 21.79 11.23
N GLU A 173 -9.99 20.85 11.42
CA GLU A 173 -10.40 20.29 12.71
C GLU A 173 -10.11 18.79 12.87
N GLY A 174 -9.35 18.17 11.96
CA GLY A 174 -8.71 16.86 12.19
C GLY A 174 -9.65 15.66 12.42
N ARG A 175 -10.93 15.74 12.05
CA ARG A 175 -11.87 14.60 12.12
C ARG A 175 -12.41 14.24 10.74
N SER A 176 -11.91 13.14 10.17
CA SER A 176 -12.54 12.50 9.01
C SER A 176 -13.66 11.57 9.49
N ARG A 177 -14.92 11.92 9.19
CA ARG A 177 -16.05 11.01 9.36
C ARG A 177 -16.36 10.38 8.01
N TRP A 178 -15.97 9.12 7.83
CA TRP A 178 -16.27 8.35 6.62
C TRP A 178 -17.60 7.62 6.83
N SER A 179 -18.64 7.95 6.05
CA SER A 179 -19.88 7.19 6.04
C SER A 179 -20.09 6.50 4.69
N MET A 180 -20.28 5.19 4.74
CA MET A 180 -20.68 4.38 3.60
C MET A 180 -22.21 4.45 3.47
N THR A 181 -22.73 5.25 2.55
CA THR A 181 -24.15 5.21 2.18
C THR A 181 -24.29 4.53 0.83
N CYS A 182 -24.77 3.29 0.86
CA CYS A 182 -25.29 2.59 -0.30
C CYS A 182 -26.73 3.06 -0.50
N TRP A 183 -27.06 3.72 -1.61
CA TRP A 183 -28.45 3.89 -2.04
C TRP A 183 -28.64 3.08 -3.31
N THR A 184 -29.74 2.33 -3.32
CA THR A 184 -30.25 1.42 -4.35
C THR A 184 -30.33 2.04 -5.73
#